data_AF-A0AAD9KWF1-F1
#
_entry.id   AF-A0AAD9KWF1-F1
#
_cell.length_a   1.000
_cell.length_b   1.000
_cell.length_c   1.000
_cell.angle_alpha   90.00
_cell.angle_beta   90.00
_cell.angle_gamma   90.00
#
_symmetry.space_group_name_H-M   'P 1'
#
loop_
_entity.id
_entity.type
_entity.pdbx_description
1 polymer ?
#
loop_
_entity_poly.entity_id
_entity_poly.type
_entity_poly.pdbx_seq_one_letter_code
_entity_poly.pdbx_strand_id
1 'polypeptide(L)'
;MGRQLATRLPVVREQLSPRQHRDEDIRNSDQRAKTTYKRCYDQRHGVRKLPPLQNGEPVLLKWDGEKQWSTSIAVFRSDPQNQSYVVKTGAGICYRRNRKHLQGVPNVLPPEPNNEPDDTDLQAEDPGEILPPDGPGDEVVPPDDPGDAVELPVDIPAGLNKSVVYTRCGRAVRRPVQFE
;
A
#
# COMPACT_ATOMS: atom_id res chain seq x y z
N MET A 1 22.05 -17.92 26.77
CA MET A 1 22.49 -18.85 25.71
C MET A 1 23.51 -18.12 24.85
N GLY A 2 24.80 -18.42 25.02
CA GLY A 2 25.87 -17.76 24.28
C GLY A 2 26.93 -18.79 23.90
N ARG A 3 27.72 -18.48 22.86
CA ARG A 3 28.90 -19.27 22.50
C ARG A 3 29.88 -19.24 23.67
N GLN A 4 30.43 -20.39 24.03
CA GLN A 4 31.51 -20.44 25.02
C GLN A 4 32.78 -19.83 24.40
N LEU A 5 33.51 -19.04 25.18
CA LEU A 5 34.77 -18.45 24.75
C LEU A 5 35.86 -19.53 24.72
N ALA A 6 36.63 -19.57 23.64
CA ALA A 6 37.81 -20.42 23.55
C ALA A 6 38.89 -19.85 24.47
N THR A 7 39.06 -20.44 25.66
CA THR A 7 40.07 -20.04 26.64
C THR A 7 41.17 -21.08 26.72
N ARG A 8 42.38 -20.65 27.10
CA ARG A 8 43.53 -21.55 27.34
C ARG A 8 43.54 -22.16 28.74
N LEU A 9 42.59 -21.75 29.58
CA LEU A 9 42.43 -22.30 30.92
C LEU A 9 41.69 -23.63 30.84
N PRO A 10 41.98 -24.60 31.72
CA PRO A 10 41.24 -25.85 31.75
C PRO A 10 39.77 -25.57 32.08
N VAL A 11 38.90 -26.11 31.23
CA VAL A 11 37.43 -25.99 31.36
C VAL A 11 36.87 -27.34 31.81
N VAL A 12 35.77 -27.33 32.56
CA VAL A 12 35.10 -28.55 33.00
C VAL A 12 34.71 -29.40 31.78
N ARG A 13 34.99 -30.71 31.82
CA ARG A 13 34.79 -31.61 30.66
C ARG A 13 33.36 -31.62 30.13
N GLU A 14 32.37 -31.44 31.00
CA GLU A 14 30.96 -31.35 30.63
C GLU A 14 30.66 -30.17 29.70
N GLN A 15 31.39 -29.06 29.87
CA GLN A 15 31.25 -27.87 29.03
C GLN A 15 31.90 -28.04 27.65
N LEU A 16 32.83 -28.98 27.49
CA LEU A 16 33.44 -29.34 26.20
C LEU A 16 32.49 -30.16 25.32
N SER A 17 31.43 -30.75 25.90
CA SER A 17 30.44 -31.50 25.13
C SER A 17 29.44 -30.54 24.46
N PRO A 18 29.20 -30.67 23.13
CA PRO A 18 28.20 -29.86 22.47
C PRO A 18 26.82 -30.25 23.00
N ARG A 19 26.00 -29.23 23.30
CA ARG A 19 24.60 -29.46 23.66
C ARG A 19 23.86 -29.99 22.43
N GLN A 20 23.50 -31.27 22.47
CA GLN A 20 22.69 -31.88 21.41
C GLN A 20 21.24 -31.44 21.60
N HIS A 21 20.72 -30.70 20.62
CA HIS A 21 19.30 -30.39 20.53
C HIS A 21 18.64 -31.40 19.59
N ARG A 22 17.38 -31.75 19.86
CA ARG A 22 16.61 -32.54 18.90
C ARG A 22 16.23 -31.66 17.73
N ASP A 23 16.50 -32.12 16.51
CA ASP A 23 16.22 -31.37 15.29
C ASP A 23 14.73 -31.00 15.17
N GLU A 24 13.85 -31.85 15.67
CA GLU A 24 12.41 -31.62 15.70
C GLU A 24 12.02 -30.39 16.53
N ASP A 25 12.67 -30.19 17.68
CA ASP A 25 12.39 -29.04 18.55
C ASP A 25 12.80 -27.74 17.87
N ILE A 26 13.94 -27.75 17.16
CA ILE A 26 14.42 -26.62 16.37
C ILE A 26 13.44 -26.32 15.23
N ARG A 27 13.03 -27.34 14.47
CA ARG A 27 12.07 -27.20 13.37
C ARG A 27 10.73 -26.66 13.86
N ASN A 28 10.22 -27.18 14.97
CA ASN A 28 8.97 -26.72 15.57
C ASN A 28 9.07 -25.27 16.04
N SER A 29 10.17 -24.89 16.69
CA SER A 29 10.41 -23.50 17.12
C SER A 29 10.51 -22.56 15.92
N ASP A 30 11.22 -22.95 14.87
CA ASP A 30 11.36 -22.16 13.64
C ASP A 30 10.01 -22.01 12.91
N GLN A 31 9.23 -23.08 12.80
CA GLN A 31 7.87 -23.02 12.27
C GLN A 31 6.99 -22.06 13.06
N ARG A 32 7.00 -22.14 14.40
CA ARG A 32 6.26 -21.21 15.28
C ARG A 32 6.69 -19.76 15.08
N ALA A 33 7.99 -19.51 14.92
CA ALA A 33 8.51 -18.17 14.66
C ALA A 33 8.00 -17.65 13.30
N LYS A 34 8.12 -18.45 12.24
CA LYS A 34 7.64 -18.12 10.89
C LYS A 34 6.14 -17.85 10.85
N THR A 35 5.32 -18.67 11.51
CA THR A 35 3.87 -18.44 11.58
C THR A 35 3.53 -17.16 12.31
N THR A 36 4.26 -16.85 13.39
CA THR A 36 4.03 -15.63 14.16
C THR A 36 4.42 -14.39 13.35
N TYR A 37 5.59 -14.40 12.70
CA TYR A 37 6.02 -13.31 11.84
C TYR A 37 5.03 -13.05 10.69
N LYS A 38 4.57 -14.11 10.04
CA LYS A 38 3.55 -14.02 9.00
C LYS A 38 2.28 -13.38 9.54
N ARG A 39 1.74 -13.87 10.65
CA ARG A 39 0.51 -13.34 11.25
C ARG A 39 0.63 -11.85 11.59
N CYS A 40 1.72 -11.46 12.26
CA CYS A 40 1.93 -10.07 12.64
C CYS A 40 2.10 -9.15 11.42
N TYR A 41 2.80 -9.62 10.39
CA TYR A 41 2.95 -8.88 9.13
C TYR A 41 1.61 -8.72 8.41
N ASP A 42 0.88 -9.82 8.24
CA ASP A 42 -0.42 -9.84 7.56
C ASP A 42 -1.44 -8.95 8.29
N GLN A 43 -1.45 -8.97 9.63
CA GLN A 43 -2.30 -8.11 10.46
C GLN A 43 -1.93 -6.63 10.34
N ARG A 44 -0.63 -6.28 10.43
CA ARG A 44 -0.17 -4.89 10.37
C ARG A 44 -0.40 -4.26 9.00
N HIS A 45 -0.20 -5.03 7.92
CA HIS A 45 -0.28 -4.53 6.55
C HIS A 45 -1.60 -4.87 5.86
N GLY A 46 -2.54 -5.53 6.55
CA GLY A 46 -3.83 -5.92 6.00
C GLY A 46 -3.67 -6.79 4.74
N VAL A 47 -2.68 -7.69 4.72
CA VAL A 47 -2.36 -8.49 3.53
C VAL A 47 -3.53 -9.43 3.25
N ARG A 48 -4.17 -9.24 2.09
CA ARG A 48 -5.28 -10.08 1.62
C ARG A 48 -4.91 -10.71 0.29
N LYS A 49 -5.21 -12.01 0.15
CA LYS A 49 -5.10 -12.68 -1.15
C LYS A 49 -6.24 -12.21 -2.04
N LEU A 50 -5.90 -11.64 -3.20
CA LEU A 50 -6.88 -11.22 -4.20
C LEU A 50 -7.52 -12.46 -4.86
N PRO A 51 -8.85 -12.51 -5.04
CA PRO A 51 -9.51 -13.66 -5.65
C PRO A 51 -9.08 -13.79 -7.12
N PRO A 52 -8.86 -15.02 -7.64
CA PRO A 52 -8.50 -15.22 -9.03
C PRO A 52 -9.59 -14.70 -9.96
N LEU A 53 -9.20 -14.21 -11.14
CA LEU A 53 -10.12 -13.71 -12.16
C LEU A 53 -10.34 -14.77 -13.23
N GLN A 54 -11.57 -14.88 -13.74
CA GLN A 54 -11.88 -15.82 -14.81
C GLN A 54 -11.57 -15.22 -16.19
N ASN A 55 -11.29 -16.07 -17.18
CA ASN A 55 -11.14 -15.61 -18.55
C ASN A 55 -12.50 -15.10 -19.07
N GLY A 56 -12.51 -13.93 -19.71
CA GLY A 56 -13.70 -13.24 -20.21
C GLY A 56 -14.32 -12.26 -19.23
N GLU A 57 -13.89 -12.23 -17.97
CA GLU A 57 -14.44 -11.32 -16.95
C GLU A 57 -14.02 -9.86 -17.25
N PRO A 58 -14.95 -8.88 -17.16
CA PRO A 58 -14.61 -7.47 -17.26
C PRO A 58 -13.89 -7.00 -15.99
N VAL A 59 -12.72 -6.40 -16.16
CA VAL A 59 -11.87 -5.92 -15.07
C VAL A 59 -11.42 -4.49 -15.32
N LEU A 60 -11.35 -3.69 -14.27
CA LEU A 60 -10.72 -2.37 -14.30
C LEU A 60 -9.21 -2.53 -14.21
N LEU A 61 -8.49 -1.72 -15.00
CA LEU A 61 -7.04 -1.75 -15.07
C LEU A 61 -6.44 -0.54 -14.37
N LYS A 62 -5.40 -0.74 -13.56
CA LYS A 62 -4.60 0.34 -12.99
C LYS A 62 -3.27 0.50 -13.74
N TRP A 63 -3.02 1.70 -14.24
CA TRP A 63 -1.73 2.08 -14.84
C TRP A 63 -0.75 2.54 -13.76
N ASP A 64 0.57 2.38 -14.00
CA ASP A 64 1.59 2.62 -12.96
C ASP A 64 1.76 4.12 -12.62
N GLY A 65 1.33 5.02 -13.50
CA GLY A 65 1.33 6.47 -13.27
C GLY A 65 -0.02 7.05 -12.84
N GLU A 66 -1.11 6.28 -12.97
CA GLU A 66 -2.45 6.75 -12.64
C GLU A 66 -2.86 6.26 -11.25
N LYS A 67 -3.37 7.18 -10.43
CA LYS A 67 -3.89 6.82 -9.11
C LYS A 67 -5.23 6.09 -9.20
N GLN A 68 -5.98 6.35 -10.27
CA GLN A 68 -7.33 5.85 -10.49
C GLN A 68 -7.33 4.51 -11.23
N TRP A 69 -8.44 3.78 -11.08
CA TRP A 69 -8.73 2.61 -11.88
C TRP A 69 -9.32 3.07 -13.20
N SER A 70 -8.74 2.62 -14.30
CA SER A 70 -9.11 3.03 -15.65
C SER A 70 -10.07 2.01 -16.28
N THR A 71 -10.32 2.17 -17.58
CA THR A 71 -11.28 1.43 -18.44
C THR A 71 -11.46 -0.05 -18.12
N SER A 72 -12.70 -0.52 -18.24
CA SER A 72 -13.06 -1.93 -18.19
C SER A 72 -12.50 -2.69 -19.40
N ILE A 73 -11.71 -3.73 -19.14
CA ILE A 73 -11.02 -4.57 -20.12
C ILE A 73 -11.34 -6.03 -19.80
N ALA A 74 -11.50 -6.89 -20.81
CA ALA A 74 -11.73 -8.32 -20.58
C ALA A 74 -10.42 -9.07 -20.29
N VAL A 75 -10.45 -9.99 -19.32
CA VAL A 75 -9.34 -10.91 -19.08
C VAL A 75 -9.27 -11.92 -20.22
N PHE A 76 -8.14 -12.01 -20.92
CA PHE A 76 -7.96 -12.95 -22.02
C PHE A 76 -7.40 -14.29 -21.54
N ARG A 77 -6.36 -14.27 -20.70
CA ARG A 77 -5.67 -15.48 -20.22
C ARG A 77 -5.01 -15.26 -18.86
N SER A 78 -5.16 -16.21 -17.96
CA SER A 78 -4.34 -16.31 -16.74
C SER A 78 -3.05 -17.09 -16.99
N ASP A 79 -1.92 -16.58 -16.51
CA ASP A 79 -0.63 -17.27 -16.44
C ASP A 79 -0.34 -17.60 -14.95
N PRO A 80 -0.64 -18.83 -14.52
CA PRO A 80 -0.50 -19.24 -13.12
C PRO A 80 0.96 -19.31 -12.66
N GLN A 81 1.92 -19.48 -13.58
CA GLN A 81 3.34 -19.61 -13.21
C GLN A 81 3.93 -18.29 -12.74
N ASN A 82 3.53 -17.19 -13.38
CA ASN A 82 4.02 -15.85 -13.05
C ASN A 82 3.00 -15.01 -12.26
N GLN A 83 1.84 -15.57 -11.89
CA GLN A 83 0.72 -14.86 -11.24
C GLN A 83 0.27 -13.60 -12.02
N SER A 84 0.39 -13.67 -13.34
CA SER A 84 0.11 -12.57 -14.25
C SER A 84 -1.12 -12.87 -15.12
N TYR A 85 -1.81 -11.83 -15.55
CA TYR A 85 -2.98 -11.91 -16.42
C TYR A 85 -2.68 -11.16 -17.70
N VAL A 86 -3.16 -11.70 -18.81
CA VAL A 86 -3.21 -11.02 -20.10
C VAL A 86 -4.60 -10.43 -20.25
N VAL A 87 -4.70 -9.12 -20.43
CA VAL A 87 -5.96 -8.39 -20.60
C VAL A 87 -6.02 -7.80 -22.00
N LYS A 88 -7.19 -7.83 -22.65
CA LYS A 88 -7.37 -7.36 -24.03
C LYS A 88 -8.27 -6.13 -24.07
N THR A 89 -7.68 -4.98 -24.40
CA THR A 89 -8.39 -3.70 -24.54
C THR A 89 -9.35 -3.75 -25.74
N GLY A 90 -10.40 -2.91 -25.74
CA GLY A 90 -11.34 -2.78 -26.86
C GLY A 90 -10.66 -2.50 -28.21
N ALA A 91 -9.50 -1.83 -28.20
CA ALA A 91 -8.66 -1.59 -29.38
C ALA A 91 -7.91 -2.85 -29.88
N GLY A 92 -8.11 -4.02 -29.27
CA GLY A 92 -7.47 -5.29 -29.65
C GLY A 92 -6.07 -5.52 -29.06
N ILE A 93 -5.48 -4.51 -28.41
CA ILE A 93 -4.14 -4.59 -27.80
C ILE A 93 -4.19 -5.45 -26.52
N CYS A 94 -3.21 -6.33 -26.37
CA CYS A 94 -3.06 -7.20 -25.21
C CYS A 94 -1.96 -6.70 -24.27
N TYR A 95 -2.27 -6.57 -22.98
CA TYR A 95 -1.32 -6.16 -21.94
C TYR A 95 -1.14 -7.26 -20.89
N ARG A 96 0.09 -7.40 -20.38
CA ARG A 96 0.39 -8.29 -19.26
C ARG A 96 0.43 -7.51 -17.95
N ARG A 97 -0.38 -7.91 -16.98
CA ARG A 97 -0.55 -7.22 -15.69
C ARG A 97 -0.68 -8.19 -14.53
N ASN A 98 -0.20 -7.78 -13.35
CA ASN A 98 -0.35 -8.57 -12.12
C ASN A 98 -1.76 -8.44 -11.55
N ARG A 99 -2.18 -9.42 -10.74
CA ARG A 99 -3.51 -9.41 -10.11
C ARG A 99 -3.83 -8.13 -9.33
N LYS A 100 -2.82 -7.51 -8.70
CA LYS A 100 -2.94 -6.25 -7.94
C LYS A 100 -3.25 -5.02 -8.80
N HIS A 101 -3.03 -5.10 -10.11
CA HIS A 101 -3.32 -4.02 -11.06
C HIS A 101 -4.66 -4.23 -11.77
N LEU A 102 -5.41 -5.27 -11.40
CA LEU A 102 -6.71 -5.58 -11.96
C LEU A 102 -7.74 -5.58 -10.83
N GLN A 103 -8.92 -5.03 -11.07
CA GLN A 103 -10.05 -5.09 -10.15
C GLN A 103 -11.26 -5.67 -10.87
N GLY A 104 -11.89 -6.69 -10.29
CA GLY A 104 -13.15 -7.21 -10.84
C GLY A 104 -14.21 -6.13 -10.79
N VAL A 105 -14.95 -5.94 -11.88
CA VAL A 105 -16.11 -5.05 -11.87
C VAL A 105 -17.20 -5.75 -11.04
N PRO A 106 -17.69 -5.15 -9.94
CA PRO A 106 -18.83 -5.73 -9.24
C PRO A 106 -19.99 -5.80 -10.23
N ASN A 107 -20.59 -6.98 -10.35
CA ASN A 107 -21.80 -7.15 -11.14
C ASN A 107 -22.89 -6.30 -10.47
N VAL A 108 -23.09 -5.06 -10.95
CA VAL A 108 -24.25 -4.26 -10.59
C VAL A 108 -25.42 -4.98 -11.25
N LEU A 109 -26.17 -5.75 -10.46
CA LEU A 109 -27.48 -6.22 -10.88
C LEU A 109 -28.25 -4.99 -11.42
N PRO A 110 -28.85 -5.06 -12.62
CA PRO A 110 -29.67 -3.97 -13.12
C PRO A 110 -30.72 -3.61 -12.06
N PRO A 111 -31.01 -2.31 -11.82
CA PRO A 111 -32.17 -1.96 -11.02
C PRO A 111 -33.38 -2.64 -11.66
N GLU A 112 -34.13 -3.41 -10.86
CA GLU A 112 -35.39 -3.98 -11.31
C GLU A 112 -36.25 -2.87 -11.92
N PRO A 113 -36.91 -3.10 -13.08
CA PRO A 113 -37.79 -2.10 -13.64
C PRO A 113 -38.91 -1.85 -12.63
N ASN A 114 -38.88 -0.64 -12.04
CA ASN A 114 -39.96 -0.11 -11.22
C ASN A 114 -41.18 0.02 -12.14
N ASN A 115 -42.04 -0.99 -12.15
CA ASN A 115 -43.37 -0.88 -12.74
C ASN A 115 -44.19 -0.01 -11.78
N GLU A 116 -44.26 1.29 -12.05
CA GLU A 116 -45.33 2.13 -11.51
C GLU A 116 -46.61 1.84 -12.29
N PRO A 117 -47.70 1.39 -11.65
CA PRO A 117 -49.02 1.56 -12.22
C PRO A 117 -49.49 2.99 -11.94
N ASP A 118 -49.59 3.75 -13.02
CA ASP A 118 -50.36 4.99 -13.12
C ASP A 118 -51.84 4.64 -12.98
N ASP A 119 -52.53 5.21 -11.99
CA ASP A 119 -54.00 5.28 -11.94
C ASP A 119 -54.46 6.46 -11.06
N THR A 120 -54.84 7.52 -11.78
CA THR A 120 -55.84 8.58 -11.53
C THR A 120 -56.60 8.66 -10.19
N ASP A 121 -56.41 9.81 -9.53
CA ASP A 121 -57.41 10.85 -9.20
C ASP A 121 -58.70 10.49 -8.42
N LEU A 122 -58.79 10.95 -7.16
CA LEU A 122 -60.01 11.46 -6.53
C LEU A 122 -59.68 12.56 -5.50
N GLN A 123 -60.22 13.76 -5.75
CA GLN A 123 -60.19 14.98 -4.94
C GLN A 123 -60.84 14.88 -3.55
N ALA A 124 -60.39 15.71 -2.60
CA ALA A 124 -61.15 16.88 -2.08
C ALA A 124 -60.59 17.44 -0.74
N GLU A 125 -60.20 18.73 -0.78
CA GLU A 125 -60.27 19.84 0.22
C GLU A 125 -59.75 19.65 1.68
N ASP A 126 -58.67 20.31 2.16
CA ASP A 126 -58.49 21.73 2.63
C ASP A 126 -59.02 22.00 4.08
N PRO A 127 -58.56 22.97 4.92
CA PRO A 127 -57.35 23.84 4.97
C PRO A 127 -56.60 23.89 6.34
N GLY A 128 -55.40 24.49 6.33
CA GLY A 128 -54.76 25.20 7.46
C GLY A 128 -53.43 24.60 7.94
N GLU A 129 -52.31 25.31 8.15
CA GLU A 129 -52.09 26.73 8.40
C GLU A 129 -50.55 27.05 8.34
N ILE A 130 -50.17 28.05 7.52
CA ILE A 130 -49.12 29.10 7.69
C ILE A 130 -47.60 28.77 7.87
N LEU A 131 -46.86 29.10 6.80
CA LEU A 131 -45.56 29.81 6.58
C LEU A 131 -44.25 29.65 7.44
N PRO A 132 -43.05 29.78 6.80
CA PRO A 132 -41.67 29.77 7.36
C PRO A 132 -41.15 31.22 7.61
N PRO A 133 -39.84 31.61 7.71
CA PRO A 133 -38.55 30.88 7.67
C PRO A 133 -37.54 31.32 8.78
N ASP A 134 -36.31 30.78 8.79
CA ASP A 134 -35.09 31.55 9.13
C ASP A 134 -33.81 30.76 8.77
N GLY A 135 -33.11 31.23 7.73
CA GLY A 135 -31.64 31.24 7.69
C GLY A 135 -31.15 32.54 8.34
N PRO A 136 -29.84 32.77 8.59
CA PRO A 136 -28.76 32.75 7.58
C PRO A 136 -27.50 32.00 8.10
N GLY A 137 -26.48 31.62 7.33
CA GLY A 137 -25.73 32.39 6.34
C GLY A 137 -24.62 33.17 7.05
N ASP A 138 -23.40 32.63 7.04
CA ASP A 138 -22.18 33.43 7.24
C ASP A 138 -21.06 32.89 6.35
N GLU A 139 -20.82 33.63 5.26
CA GLU A 139 -19.52 33.73 4.60
C GLU A 139 -18.53 34.41 5.55
N VAL A 140 -17.33 33.86 5.70
CA VAL A 140 -16.16 34.68 6.01
C VAL A 140 -15.01 34.25 5.11
N VAL A 141 -14.75 35.11 4.13
CA VAL A 141 -13.57 35.20 3.25
C VAL A 141 -12.36 35.72 4.06
N PRO A 142 -11.10 35.42 3.67
CA PRO A 142 -9.92 35.43 4.54
C PRO A 142 -9.23 36.81 4.59
N PRO A 143 -8.13 36.96 5.36
CA PRO A 143 -7.13 37.98 5.06
C PRO A 143 -5.77 37.37 4.67
N ASP A 144 -5.10 38.13 3.81
CA ASP A 144 -3.86 37.92 3.09
C ASP A 144 -2.57 37.68 3.93
N ASP A 145 -1.64 36.98 3.27
CA ASP A 145 -0.16 36.98 3.40
C ASP A 145 0.43 38.42 3.55
N PRO A 146 1.70 38.72 3.93
CA PRO A 146 2.88 37.89 3.62
C PRO A 146 4.13 37.93 4.56
N GLY A 147 5.03 36.99 4.28
CA GLY A 147 6.48 37.25 4.17
C GLY A 147 7.31 37.44 5.46
N ASP A 148 8.22 36.50 5.71
CA ASP A 148 9.58 36.91 6.05
C ASP A 148 10.60 35.91 5.50
N ALA A 149 11.11 36.23 4.31
CA ALA A 149 12.34 35.68 3.78
C ALA A 149 13.49 36.53 4.33
N VAL A 150 14.28 35.96 5.23
CA VAL A 150 15.57 36.53 5.62
C VAL A 150 16.68 35.83 4.84
N GLU A 151 17.06 36.41 3.71
CA GLU A 151 18.42 36.28 3.14
C GLU A 151 19.32 37.34 3.81
N LEU A 152 20.58 37.06 4.19
CA LEU A 152 21.83 37.12 3.41
C LEU A 152 23.01 37.20 4.44
N PRO A 153 24.31 37.25 4.08
CA PRO A 153 25.06 36.72 2.92
C PRO A 153 26.35 35.97 3.37
N VAL A 154 27.10 35.31 2.47
CA VAL A 154 28.58 35.48 2.31
C VAL A 154 29.03 34.72 1.04
N ASP A 155 29.59 35.47 0.10
CA ASP A 155 30.31 35.00 -1.09
C ASP A 155 31.57 34.18 -0.76
N ILE A 156 31.79 33.03 -1.44
CA ILE A 156 33.11 32.40 -1.57
C ILE A 156 33.26 31.82 -3.00
N PRO A 157 34.39 32.11 -3.70
CA PRO A 157 34.56 31.87 -5.13
C PRO A 157 34.75 30.39 -5.53
N ALA A 158 34.59 30.13 -6.82
CA ALA A 158 34.76 28.84 -7.48
C ALA A 158 36.12 28.18 -7.17
N GLY A 159 36.08 27.08 -6.41
CA GLY A 159 37.26 26.27 -6.10
C GLY A 159 36.97 25.02 -5.26
N LEU A 160 36.59 23.92 -5.92
CA LEU A 160 36.67 22.52 -5.47
C LEU A 160 36.45 22.20 -3.96
N ASN A 161 35.29 22.54 -3.43
CA ASN A 161 34.90 22.24 -2.05
C ASN A 161 34.10 20.92 -1.97
N LYS A 162 34.78 19.83 -1.60
CA LYS A 162 34.14 18.55 -1.23
C LYS A 162 33.38 18.77 0.08
N SER A 163 32.05 18.89 0.01
CA SER A 163 31.21 18.99 1.20
C SER A 163 31.35 17.72 2.05
N VAL A 164 31.75 17.89 3.31
CA VAL A 164 31.80 16.78 4.28
C VAL A 164 30.36 16.42 4.64
N VAL A 165 29.96 15.19 4.37
CA VAL A 165 28.62 14.68 4.71
C VAL A 165 28.62 14.18 6.16
N TYR A 166 27.62 14.58 6.94
CA TYR A 166 27.45 14.17 8.33
C TYR A 166 26.28 13.19 8.50
N THR A 167 26.41 12.26 9.43
CA THR A 167 25.32 11.37 9.87
C THR A 167 24.33 12.13 10.77
N ARG A 168 23.14 11.54 11.02
CA ARG A 168 22.12 12.11 11.91
C ARG A 168 22.62 12.41 13.34
N CYS A 169 23.66 11.71 13.80
CA CYS A 169 24.30 11.92 15.10
C CYS A 169 25.55 12.82 15.03
N GLY A 170 25.79 13.53 13.93
CA GLY A 170 26.89 14.50 13.79
C GLY A 170 28.26 13.87 13.47
N ARG A 171 28.34 12.58 13.18
CA ARG A 171 29.61 11.94 12.76
C ARG A 171 29.88 12.20 11.29
N ALA A 172 31.08 12.69 10.94
CA ALA A 172 31.52 12.87 9.57
C ALA A 172 31.70 11.52 8.83
N VAL A 173 31.16 11.41 7.62
CA VAL A 173 31.26 10.23 6.76
C VAL A 173 32.56 10.27 5.98
N ARG A 174 33.43 9.27 6.21
CA ARG A 174 34.67 9.08 5.44
C ARG A 174 34.43 8.08 4.31
N ARG A 175 34.81 8.44 3.09
CA ARG A 175 34.78 7.51 1.95
C ARG A 175 35.88 6.45 2.13
N PRO A 176 35.66 5.20 1.69
CA PRO A 176 36.69 4.17 1.70
C PRO A 176 37.87 4.59 0.81
N VAL A 177 39.08 4.30 1.26
CA VAL A 177 40.31 4.51 0.48
C VAL A 177 40.35 3.47 -0.62
N GLN A 178 40.50 3.89 -1.88
CA GLN A 178 40.79 2.96 -2.97
C GLN A 178 42.29 2.74 -3.01
N PHE A 179 42.71 1.47 -2.97
CA PHE A 179 44.08 1.08 -3.26
C PHE A 179 44.17 0.82 -4.76
N GLU A 180 45.09 1.51 -5.45
CA GLU A 180 45.48 1.24 -6.84
C GLU A 180 46.53 0.13 -6.90
#